data_AF-A0A1N7DCV1-F1
#
_entry.id   AF-A0A1N7DCV1-F1
#
_cell.length_a   1.000
_cell.length_b   1.000
_cell.length_c   1.000
_cell.angle_alpha   90.00
_cell.angle_beta   90.00
_cell.angle_gamma   90.00
#
_symmetry.space_group_name_H-M   'P 1'
#
loop_
_entity.id
_entity.type
_entity.pdbx_description
1 polymer ?
#
loop_
_entity_poly.entity_id
_entity_poly.type
_entity_poly.pdbx_seq_one_letter_code
_entity_poly.pdbx_strand_id
1 'polypeptide(L)' 'MKKIYLGAFTLCTALGVSAQEVVWQKDIQSSTQDFLSQVTTTIDGQYLVSGSSIQSDKLQQ' A
#
# COMPACT_ATOMS: atom_id res chain seq x y z
N MET A 1 -10.64 17.26 38.66
CA MET A 1 -9.40 16.62 38.17
C MET A 1 -9.62 15.56 37.09
N LYS A 2 -10.56 14.60 37.22
CA LYS A 2 -10.85 13.56 36.18
C LYS A 2 -11.09 14.09 34.77
N LYS A 3 -11.77 15.24 34.62
CA LYS A 3 -12.05 15.89 33.32
C LYS A 3 -10.78 16.40 32.61
N ILE A 4 -9.76 16.79 33.38
CA ILE A 4 -8.48 17.27 32.84
C ILE A 4 -7.66 16.10 32.30
N TYR A 5 -7.61 14.98 33.04
CA TYR A 5 -6.96 13.75 32.57
C TYR A 5 -7.60 13.19 31.30
N LEU A 6 -8.94 13.24 31.22
CA LEU A 6 -9.64 12.81 30.00
C LEU A 6 -9.30 13.73 28.82
N GLY A 7 -9.27 15.04 29.03
CA GLY A 7 -8.86 16.01 28.02
C GLY A 7 -7.42 15.82 27.55
N ALA A 8 -6.49 15.61 28.49
CA ALA A 8 -5.08 15.34 28.20
C ALA A 8 -4.91 14.03 27.42
N PHE A 9 -5.66 12.98 27.78
CA PHE A 9 -5.64 11.72 27.05
C PHE A 9 -6.12 11.88 25.61
N THR A 10 -7.26 12.55 25.40
CA THR A 10 -7.77 12.83 24.05
C THR A 10 -6.83 13.69 23.21
N LEU A 11 -6.13 14.66 23.84
CA LEU A 11 -5.15 15.51 23.15
C LEU A 11 -3.91 14.71 22.74
N CYS A 12 -3.38 13.86 23.64
CA CYS A 12 -2.24 13.00 23.34
C CYS A 12 -2.53 12.02 22.21
N THR A 13 -3.73 11.42 22.18
CA THR A 13 -4.11 10.53 21.09
C THR A 13 -4.28 11.27 19.77
N ALA A 14 -4.86 12.48 19.78
CA ALA A 14 -5.06 13.26 18.56
C ALA A 14 -3.74 13.73 17.93
N LEU A 15 -2.76 14.11 18.75
CA LEU A 15 -1.45 14.57 18.29
C LEU A 15 -0.50 13.41 17.90
N GLY A 16 -0.75 12.20 18.40
CA GLY A 16 0.05 11.00 18.09
C GLY A 16 -0.40 10.23 16.85
N VAL A 17 -1.52 10.60 16.22
CA VAL A 17 -1.97 9.96 14.98
C VAL A 17 -1.15 10.49 13.80
N SER A 18 -0.15 9.72 13.41
CA SER A 18 0.58 9.89 12.15
C SER A 18 0.34 8.66 11.28
N ALA A 19 -0.07 8.87 10.03
CA ALA A 19 -0.10 7.82 9.01
C ALA A 19 1.16 7.91 8.14
N GLN A 20 1.46 6.83 7.40
CA GLN A 20 2.54 6.87 6.44
C GLN A 20 2.18 7.82 5.28
N GLU A 21 3.07 8.77 5.00
CA GLU A 21 2.93 9.65 3.85
C GLU A 21 3.23 8.87 2.56
N VAL A 22 2.24 8.79 1.67
CA VAL A 22 2.40 8.16 0.36
C VAL A 22 3.02 9.19 -0.59
N VAL A 23 4.33 9.08 -0.81
CA VAL A 23 5.08 9.98 -1.70
C VAL A 23 4.67 9.79 -3.17
N TRP A 24 4.36 8.55 -3.54
CA TRP A 24 3.93 8.20 -4.90
C TRP A 24 3.17 6.88 -4.92
N GLN A 25 2.12 6.82 -5.71
CA GLN A 25 1.37 5.60 -6.01
C GLN A 25 0.88 5.68 -7.45
N LYS A 26 1.14 4.61 -8.22
CA LYS A 26 0.55 4.41 -9.54
C LYS A 26 -0.12 3.06 -9.58
N ASP A 27 -1.43 3.08 -9.71
CA ASP A 27 -2.22 1.86 -9.84
C ASP A 27 -2.19 1.39 -11.29
N ILE A 28 -1.92 0.11 -11.49
CA ILE A 28 -2.00 -0.55 -12.79
C ILE A 28 -3.32 -1.29 -12.81
N GLN A 29 -4.24 -0.87 -13.67
CA GLN A 29 -5.54 -1.53 -13.78
C GLN A 29 -5.41 -2.83 -14.55
N SER A 30 -5.98 -3.89 -13.99
CA SER A 30 -6.16 -5.18 -14.66
C SER A 30 -7.64 -5.48 -14.78
N SER A 31 -8.02 -6.10 -15.90
CA SER A 31 -9.41 -6.55 -16.14
C SER A 31 -9.77 -7.80 -15.31
N THR A 32 -8.79 -8.39 -14.67
CA THR A 32 -8.85 -9.71 -14.04
C THR A 32 -7.95 -9.72 -12.79
N GLN A 33 -7.77 -10.88 -12.17
CA GLN A 33 -6.95 -11.00 -10.97
C GLN A 33 -5.45 -11.06 -11.32
N ASP A 34 -4.68 -10.23 -10.63
CA ASP A 34 -3.21 -10.23 -10.67
C ASP A 34 -2.63 -10.92 -9.43
N PHE A 35 -1.51 -11.60 -9.62
CA PHE A 35 -0.77 -12.32 -8.59
C PHE A 35 0.68 -11.83 -8.57
N LEU A 36 1.10 -11.28 -7.44
CA LEU A 36 2.49 -10.97 -7.17
C LEU A 36 3.23 -12.25 -6.76
N SER A 37 4.32 -12.57 -7.44
CA SER A 37 5.12 -13.77 -7.15
C SER A 37 6.42 -13.44 -6.43
N GLN A 38 7.11 -12.37 -6.83
CA GLN A 38 8.41 -12.02 -6.25
C GLN A 38 8.68 -10.52 -6.35
N VAL A 39 9.40 -10.02 -5.34
CA VAL A 39 10.06 -8.71 -5.37
C VAL A 39 11.51 -8.93 -5.02
N THR A 40 12.43 -8.45 -5.85
CA THR A 40 13.88 -8.61 -5.64
C THR A 40 14.60 -7.31 -5.92
N THR A 41 15.44 -6.90 -4.97
CA THR A 41 16.29 -5.73 -5.12
C THR A 41 17.46 -6.06 -6.05
N THR A 42 17.68 -5.20 -7.04
CA THR A 42 18.79 -5.32 -8.00
C THR A 42 20.07 -4.70 -7.43
N ILE A 43 21.23 -4.99 -8.05
CA ILE A 43 22.54 -4.53 -7.54
C ILE A 43 22.71 -3.01 -7.48
N ASP A 44 21.94 -2.30 -8.30
CA ASP A 44 21.87 -0.83 -8.36
C ASP A 44 20.79 -0.25 -7.42
N GLY A 45 20.23 -1.08 -6.52
CA GLY A 45 19.27 -0.65 -5.49
C GLY A 45 17.84 -0.43 -6.00
N GLN A 46 17.53 -0.81 -7.23
CA GLN A 46 16.17 -0.80 -7.77
C GLN A 46 15.40 -2.08 -7.40
N TYR A 47 14.15 -2.19 -7.84
CA TYR A 47 13.29 -3.34 -7.57
C TYR A 47 12.85 -4.00 -8.88
N LEU A 48 13.05 -5.32 -8.97
CA LEU A 48 12.44 -6.18 -9.96
C LEU A 48 11.21 -6.85 -9.33
N VAL A 49 10.05 -6.66 -9.95
CA VAL A 49 8.78 -7.24 -9.51
C VAL A 49 8.31 -8.23 -10.58
N SER A 50 7.99 -9.46 -10.17
CA SER A 50 7.46 -10.49 -11.08
C SER A 50 6.16 -11.07 -10.55
N GLY A 51 5.33 -11.54 -11.47
CA GLY A 51 3.98 -12.01 -11.17
C GLY A 51 3.27 -12.48 -12.43
N SER A 52 1.99 -12.78 -12.30
CA SER A 52 1.13 -13.23 -13.39
C SER A 52 -0.25 -12.60 -13.27
N SER A 53 -0.94 -12.46 -14.39
CA SER A 53 -2.34 -12.04 -14.44
C SER A 53 -3.17 -13.12 -15.12
N ILE A 54 -4.43 -13.26 -14.71
CA ILE A 54 -5.37 -14.13 -15.43
C ILE A 54 -5.75 -13.44 -16.73
N GLN A 55 -5.46 -14.01 -17.89
CA GLN A 55 -6.02 -13.47 -19.14
C GLN A 55 -7.50 -13.84 -19.22
N SER A 56 -8.40 -12.86 -19.33
CA SER A 56 -9.76 -13.13 -19.76
C SER A 56 -9.73 -13.38 -21.27
N ASP A 57 -10.31 -14.50 -21.72
CA ASP A 57 -10.41 -14.86 -23.13
C ASP A 57 -11.21 -13.78 -23.90
N LYS A 58 -10.51 -12.76 -24.42
CA LYS A 58 -10.86 -12.23 -25.73
C LYS A 58 -10.20 -13.18 -26.70
N LEU A 59 -10.99 -14.14 -27.19
CA LEU A 59 -10.73 -15.01 -28.34
C LEU A 59 -9.54 -14.50 -29.14
N GLN A 60 -8.40 -15.20 -29.01
CA GLN A 60 -7.35 -15.07 -30.01
C GLN A 60 -7.97 -15.49 -31.34
N GLN A 61 -7.97 -14.55 -32.27
CA GLN A 61 -8.64 -14.63 -33.55
C GLN A 61 -8.15 -15.80 -34.39
#